data_AF-A0A191WIL9-F1
#
_entry.id   AF-A0A191WIL9-F1
#
_cell.length_a   1.000
_cell.length_b   1.000
_cell.length_c   1.000
_cell.angle_alpha   90.00
_cell.angle_beta   90.00
_cell.angle_gamma   90.00
#
_symmetry.space_group_name_H-M   'P 1'
#
loop_
_entity.id
_entity.type
_entity.pdbx_description
1 polymer ?
#
loop_
_entity_poly.entity_id
_entity_poly.type
_entity_poly.pdbx_seq_one_letter_code
_entity_poly.pdbx_strand_id
1 'polypeptide(L)'
;MPTPAPRRARLRKSLSLLAITGLAASGAAAISVIGAAPATAATAPALTCPPSGEMPPLGHLPVFTDSSVAVFAGGDYRAQGGAAESEGLLLVAGDATFAKTGGGVFNIGSAGYGSGITPAGGTQMLAVGGDLSTVNGTQLHVGANLAGGGDVTVGGSIAAGTTFDLWGGDATGELGAAKAMSPNAGFASVLDDASDDLAALPATDSASTDGNQVRFASAVDRDLYVFTISGSVLGSKPEVVFDLASDSAPVLINVTGAKLDWAPNYFADGTVRFDDPSGADFGTWSSRLAWNIADATKVELGLNGQLIGTVLAPDADAQVTTSTNGRLLVGGDLTVSGSGVEHHNYPWIGGKGLDCTPEPAEPTDPVEPTDPPTPLVPIEPADPVGPTDPTDPAEPAQPGGDDSSTVTTPGATPTPTPAANTVEKPGLASTGFDALPLAIGAGALLAVAGTLLVIARRRRA
;
A
#
# COMPACT_ATOMS: atom_id res chain seq x y z
N MET A 1 51.83 -74.65 -21.00
CA MET A 1 52.50 -73.88 -22.07
C MET A 1 52.06 -72.43 -21.96
N PRO A 2 52.97 -71.44 -22.06
CA PRO A 2 53.63 -70.86 -20.90
C PRO A 2 53.44 -69.34 -20.70
N THR A 3 53.53 -68.93 -19.42
CA THR A 3 54.30 -67.82 -18.76
C THR A 3 55.07 -66.77 -19.61
N PRO A 4 55.52 -65.60 -19.06
CA PRO A 4 55.50 -65.14 -17.65
C PRO A 4 55.26 -63.61 -17.35
N ALA A 5 55.14 -63.33 -16.04
CA ALA A 5 55.31 -62.05 -15.31
C ALA A 5 56.78 -61.53 -15.35
N PRO A 6 57.32 -60.61 -14.48
CA PRO A 6 56.78 -59.79 -13.36
C PRO A 6 57.31 -58.31 -13.32
N ARG A 7 56.95 -57.40 -12.39
CA ARG A 7 57.55 -57.15 -11.04
C ARG A 7 56.82 -55.96 -10.35
N ARG A 8 56.22 -56.15 -9.16
CA ARG A 8 56.69 -55.80 -7.79
C ARG A 8 56.90 -54.28 -7.53
N ALA A 9 56.00 -53.62 -6.76
CA ALA A 9 56.06 -53.39 -5.29
C ALA A 9 57.06 -52.27 -4.88
N ARG A 10 56.80 -51.29 -3.99
CA ARG A 10 56.04 -51.26 -2.72
C ARG A 10 56.10 -49.83 -2.12
N LEU A 11 55.18 -49.55 -1.18
CA LEU A 11 55.35 -48.82 0.10
C LEU A 11 55.24 -47.26 0.23
N ARG A 12 54.24 -46.90 1.07
CA ARG A 12 54.30 -46.14 2.36
C ARG A 12 54.00 -44.62 2.42
N LYS A 13 53.05 -44.34 3.32
CA LYS A 13 52.74 -43.10 4.05
C LYS A 13 53.97 -42.44 4.68
N SER A 14 53.95 -41.11 4.81
CA SER A 14 54.61 -40.36 5.90
C SER A 14 53.94 -38.98 6.09
N LEU A 15 53.51 -38.70 7.33
CA LEU A 15 53.29 -37.35 7.86
C LEU A 15 54.63 -36.60 7.93
N SER A 16 54.62 -35.28 7.76
CA SER A 16 55.61 -34.40 8.38
C SER A 16 55.01 -33.01 8.66
N LEU A 17 55.00 -32.66 9.96
CA LEU A 17 54.96 -31.30 10.49
C LEU A 17 56.12 -30.47 9.91
N LEU A 18 55.88 -29.18 9.65
CA LEU A 18 56.94 -28.18 9.67
C LEU A 18 56.52 -27.00 10.54
N ALA A 19 57.17 -26.89 11.69
CA ALA A 19 57.23 -25.67 12.50
C ALA A 19 58.47 -24.89 12.06
N ILE A 20 58.32 -23.58 11.81
CA ILE A 20 59.44 -22.65 11.76
C ILE A 20 59.11 -21.49 12.69
N THR A 21 59.81 -21.46 13.82
CA THR A 21 59.97 -20.30 14.70
C THR A 21 61.10 -19.43 14.15
N GLY A 22 60.81 -18.16 13.88
CA GLY A 22 61.79 -17.09 13.64
C GLY A 22 61.42 -15.88 14.48
N LEU A 23 62.18 -15.67 15.56
CA LEU A 23 62.01 -14.61 16.54
C LEU A 23 62.76 -13.35 16.07
N ALA A 24 62.08 -12.21 15.97
CA ALA A 24 62.72 -10.89 16.02
C ALA A 24 61.79 -9.93 16.79
N ALA A 25 62.35 -9.37 17.85
CA ALA A 25 61.68 -8.60 18.88
C ALA A 25 61.49 -7.12 18.52
N SER A 26 60.67 -6.47 19.35
CA SER A 26 60.56 -5.04 19.66
C SER A 26 59.52 -4.21 18.89
N GLY A 27 58.57 -3.65 19.64
CA GLY A 27 57.59 -2.68 19.18
C GLY A 27 56.20 -2.88 19.78
N ALA A 28 56.07 -2.73 21.11
CA ALA A 28 54.77 -2.63 21.74
C ALA A 28 54.05 -1.34 21.27
N ALA A 29 53.04 -1.51 20.43
CA ALA A 29 51.96 -0.54 20.29
C ALA A 29 50.66 -1.31 20.56
N ALA A 30 50.23 -1.29 21.83
CA ALA A 30 48.86 -1.63 22.16
C ALA A 30 47.97 -0.54 21.56
N ILE A 31 47.57 -0.72 20.30
CA ILE A 31 46.44 0.00 19.75
C ILE A 31 45.22 -0.67 20.39
N SER A 32 44.74 -0.07 21.47
CA SER A 32 43.39 -0.29 21.96
C SER A 32 42.46 0.05 20.80
N VAL A 33 42.04 -0.97 20.05
CA VAL A 33 40.84 -0.85 19.22
C VAL A 33 39.71 -0.78 20.23
N ILE A 34 39.40 0.43 20.67
CA ILE A 34 38.08 0.73 21.20
C ILE A 34 37.17 0.38 20.04
N GLY A 35 36.51 -0.77 20.12
CA GLY A 35 35.41 -1.07 19.23
C GLY A 35 34.42 0.05 19.44
N ALA A 36 34.42 1.02 18.53
CA ALA A 36 33.24 1.82 18.35
C ALA A 36 32.15 0.80 18.03
N ALA A 37 31.17 0.66 18.92
CA ALA A 37 29.90 0.07 18.55
C ALA A 37 29.52 0.70 17.20
N PRO A 38 28.98 -0.06 16.23
CA PRO A 38 28.47 0.57 15.02
C PRO A 38 27.56 1.68 15.49
N ALA A 39 27.90 2.93 15.16
CA ALA A 39 26.98 4.02 15.33
C ALA A 39 25.78 3.60 14.48
N THR A 40 24.70 3.16 15.14
CA THR A 40 23.39 3.14 14.53
C THR A 40 23.19 4.57 14.08
N ALA A 41 23.40 4.82 12.78
CA ALA A 41 23.00 6.07 12.19
C ALA A 41 21.51 6.14 12.52
N ALA A 42 21.15 7.04 13.43
CA ALA A 42 19.77 7.37 13.67
C ALA A 42 19.25 7.83 12.31
N THR A 43 18.49 6.98 11.64
CA THR A 43 17.69 7.38 10.50
C THR A 43 16.89 8.58 10.98
N ALA A 44 16.97 9.68 10.23
CA ALA A 44 16.10 10.82 10.52
C ALA A 44 14.66 10.29 10.60
N PRO A 45 13.85 10.77 11.56
CA PRO A 45 12.45 10.33 11.64
C PRO A 45 11.80 10.56 10.27
N ALA A 46 11.11 9.54 9.78
CA ALA A 46 10.38 9.63 8.52
C ALA A 46 9.38 10.80 8.61
N LEU A 47 9.22 11.52 7.50
CA LEU A 47 8.28 12.64 7.44
C LEU A 47 6.85 12.09 7.48
N THR A 48 5.94 12.75 8.17
CA THR A 48 4.54 12.29 8.19
C THR A 48 3.83 12.72 6.91
N CYS A 49 3.24 11.75 6.22
CA CYS A 49 2.48 11.91 4.97
C CYS A 49 3.20 12.65 3.83
N PRO A 50 3.37 12.02 2.65
CA PRO A 50 3.95 12.70 1.51
C PRO A 50 3.05 13.87 1.06
N PRO A 51 3.60 15.08 0.86
CA PRO A 51 2.89 16.15 0.18
C PRO A 51 2.46 15.72 -1.24
N SER A 52 1.39 16.33 -1.75
CA SER A 52 0.97 16.10 -3.14
C SER A 52 2.11 16.48 -4.11
N GLY A 53 2.42 15.58 -5.05
CA GLY A 53 3.55 15.73 -5.98
C GLY A 53 4.92 15.36 -5.40
N GLU A 54 5.01 14.99 -4.12
CA GLU A 54 6.23 14.52 -3.45
C GLU A 54 6.18 13.02 -3.14
N MET A 55 5.32 12.29 -3.83
CA MET A 55 5.25 10.83 -3.72
C MET A 55 6.58 10.23 -4.19
N PRO A 56 7.26 9.43 -3.34
CA PRO A 56 8.57 8.88 -3.67
C PRO A 56 8.47 7.83 -4.80
N PRO A 57 9.52 7.65 -5.63
CA PRO A 57 9.68 6.43 -6.41
C PRO A 57 10.02 5.24 -5.49
N LEU A 58 10.05 4.02 -6.03
CA LEU A 58 10.46 2.88 -5.19
C LEU A 58 11.92 2.99 -4.73
N GLY A 59 12.14 2.64 -3.47
CA GLY A 59 13.41 2.74 -2.77
C GLY A 59 13.55 1.70 -1.66
N HIS A 60 14.74 1.67 -1.04
CA HIS A 60 15.09 0.68 -0.01
C HIS A 60 14.86 1.15 1.42
N LEU A 61 14.50 2.42 1.62
CA LEU A 61 14.44 3.04 2.93
C LEU A 61 13.08 3.69 3.13
N PRO A 62 12.51 3.62 4.35
CA PRO A 62 11.38 4.42 4.74
C PRO A 62 11.67 5.92 4.57
N VAL A 63 10.70 6.65 4.03
CA VAL A 63 10.78 8.09 3.75
C VAL A 63 9.63 8.82 4.44
N PHE A 64 8.43 8.25 4.38
CA PHE A 64 7.22 8.82 4.97
C PHE A 64 6.48 7.84 5.87
N THR A 65 5.69 8.37 6.81
CA THR A 65 4.72 7.59 7.58
C THR A 65 3.29 7.77 7.09
N ASP A 66 2.54 6.67 7.04
CA ASP A 66 1.09 6.60 6.83
C ASP A 66 0.49 5.56 7.79
N SER A 67 -0.43 5.99 8.65
CA SER A 67 -1.14 5.13 9.59
C SER A 67 -2.46 4.56 9.02
N SER A 68 -2.84 4.94 7.79
CA SER A 68 -4.03 4.39 7.13
C SER A 68 -3.82 2.93 6.71
N VAL A 69 -4.94 2.22 6.50
CA VAL A 69 -4.94 0.86 5.96
C VAL A 69 -4.47 0.88 4.51
N ALA A 70 -3.38 0.18 4.21
CA ALA A 70 -2.84 0.06 2.85
C ALA A 70 -3.46 -1.13 2.10
N VAL A 71 -3.59 -2.25 2.80
CA VAL A 71 -4.23 -3.46 2.29
C VAL A 71 -5.33 -3.89 3.25
N PHE A 72 -6.54 -4.08 2.70
CA PHE A 72 -7.68 -4.60 3.43
C PHE A 72 -8.21 -5.88 2.78
N ALA A 73 -8.43 -6.90 3.61
CA ALA A 73 -9.21 -8.08 3.29
C ALA A 73 -10.37 -8.17 4.30
N GLY A 74 -11.60 -7.97 3.84
CA GLY A 74 -12.80 -8.09 4.67
C GLY A 74 -13.22 -9.55 4.93
N GLY A 75 -12.68 -10.49 4.15
CA GLY A 75 -12.66 -11.93 4.44
C GLY A 75 -11.28 -12.43 4.87
N ASP A 76 -10.91 -13.60 4.36
CA ASP A 76 -9.61 -14.23 4.63
C ASP A 76 -8.51 -13.64 3.73
N TYR A 77 -7.31 -13.50 4.28
CA TYR A 77 -6.12 -13.13 3.53
C TYR A 77 -5.21 -14.34 3.31
N ARG A 78 -4.79 -14.55 2.05
CA ARG A 78 -3.84 -15.61 1.71
C ARG A 78 -2.70 -15.12 0.83
N ALA A 79 -1.49 -15.16 1.37
CA ALA A 79 -0.27 -15.04 0.59
C ALA A 79 0.26 -16.42 0.20
N GLN A 80 0.42 -16.70 -1.09
CA GLN A 80 0.90 -18.00 -1.57
C GLN A 80 1.80 -17.87 -2.81
N GLY A 81 2.23 -19.01 -3.36
CA GLY A 81 3.16 -19.01 -4.50
C GLY A 81 4.51 -18.39 -4.09
N GLY A 82 4.97 -17.43 -4.86
CA GLY A 82 6.16 -16.62 -4.60
C GLY A 82 5.84 -15.17 -4.22
N ALA A 83 4.63 -14.85 -3.74
CA ALA A 83 4.31 -13.51 -3.22
C ALA A 83 5.33 -13.08 -2.16
N ALA A 84 5.78 -11.82 -2.21
CA ALA A 84 6.98 -11.37 -1.51
C ALA A 84 6.68 -10.40 -0.36
N GLU A 85 5.72 -9.49 -0.51
CA GLU A 85 5.51 -8.47 0.51
C GLU A 85 4.16 -7.74 0.42
N SER A 86 3.82 -7.09 1.53
CA SER A 86 2.74 -6.12 1.68
C SER A 86 3.22 -4.91 2.47
N GLU A 87 3.57 -3.82 1.81
CA GLU A 87 3.93 -2.56 2.45
C GLU A 87 2.69 -1.85 3.06
N GLY A 88 2.88 -1.05 4.10
CA GLY A 88 1.76 -0.39 4.78
C GLY A 88 1.09 -1.28 5.83
N LEU A 89 0.02 -0.78 6.46
CA LEU A 89 -0.80 -1.59 7.38
C LEU A 89 -1.62 -2.62 6.58
N LEU A 90 -1.38 -3.90 6.85
CA LEU A 90 -2.19 -5.02 6.38
C LEU A 90 -3.27 -5.35 7.42
N LEU A 91 -4.52 -5.08 7.07
CA LEU A 91 -5.70 -5.32 7.90
C LEU A 91 -6.54 -6.46 7.31
N VAL A 92 -6.75 -7.51 8.10
CA VAL A 92 -7.49 -8.71 7.71
C VAL A 92 -8.62 -8.91 8.72
N ALA A 93 -9.87 -8.97 8.26
CA ALA A 93 -11.01 -9.19 9.15
C ALA A 93 -11.20 -10.67 9.49
N GLY A 94 -10.93 -11.58 8.54
CA GLY A 94 -10.94 -13.03 8.74
C GLY A 94 -9.58 -13.59 9.17
N ASP A 95 -9.28 -14.79 8.69
CA ASP A 95 -8.03 -15.50 8.96
C ASP A 95 -6.92 -15.04 8.00
N ALA A 96 -5.68 -15.03 8.47
CA ALA A 96 -4.51 -14.73 7.65
C ALA A 96 -3.60 -15.95 7.52
N THR A 97 -3.35 -16.40 6.29
CA THR A 97 -2.45 -17.52 6.01
C THR A 97 -1.34 -17.15 5.04
N PHE A 98 -0.09 -17.34 5.47
CA PHE A 98 1.09 -17.12 4.66
C PHE A 98 1.75 -18.45 4.29
N ALA A 99 1.58 -18.86 3.04
CA ALA A 99 1.89 -20.20 2.54
C ALA A 99 2.65 -20.16 1.22
N LYS A 100 3.83 -19.51 1.22
CA LYS A 100 4.72 -19.48 0.05
C LYS A 100 5.14 -20.91 -0.33
N THR A 101 5.13 -21.23 -1.61
CA THR A 101 5.43 -22.59 -2.11
C THR A 101 6.85 -23.02 -1.76
N GLY A 102 7.82 -22.08 -1.81
CA GLY A 102 9.21 -22.32 -1.45
C GLY A 102 9.58 -21.92 -0.01
N GLY A 103 8.60 -21.55 0.82
CA GLY A 103 8.86 -20.89 2.10
C GLY A 103 9.55 -19.53 1.94
N GLY A 104 10.38 -19.18 2.92
CA GLY A 104 11.15 -17.93 2.91
C GLY A 104 10.37 -16.75 3.48
N VAL A 105 10.87 -15.53 3.25
CA VAL A 105 10.35 -14.32 3.90
C VAL A 105 9.14 -13.76 3.15
N PHE A 106 8.12 -13.33 3.89
CA PHE A 106 7.10 -12.39 3.43
C PHE A 106 7.22 -11.11 4.27
N ASN A 107 7.51 -9.96 3.65
CA ASN A 107 7.64 -8.69 4.38
C ASN A 107 6.27 -8.03 4.57
N ILE A 108 6.06 -7.41 5.73
CA ILE A 108 4.82 -6.69 6.08
C ILE A 108 5.18 -5.36 6.72
N GLY A 109 4.42 -4.31 6.41
CA GLY A 109 4.62 -2.97 6.95
C GLY A 109 5.67 -2.19 6.17
N SER A 110 6.86 -2.76 6.03
CA SER A 110 7.93 -2.21 5.19
C SER A 110 8.38 -3.22 4.13
N ALA A 111 8.59 -2.69 2.93
CA ALA A 111 9.10 -3.42 1.79
C ALA A 111 10.63 -3.42 1.75
N GLY A 112 11.22 -4.43 1.11
CA GLY A 112 12.66 -4.42 0.81
C GLY A 112 13.02 -3.42 -0.30
N TYR A 113 12.10 -3.21 -1.23
CA TYR A 113 12.13 -2.20 -2.27
C TYR A 113 10.70 -1.74 -2.55
N GLY A 114 10.24 -0.71 -1.83
CA GLY A 114 8.85 -0.23 -1.90
C GLY A 114 8.76 1.28 -1.91
N SER A 115 7.57 1.83 -1.70
CA SER A 115 7.35 3.28 -1.69
C SER A 115 8.13 3.97 -0.56
N GLY A 116 8.43 3.25 0.53
CA GLY A 116 8.93 3.86 1.75
C GLY A 116 7.87 4.70 2.48
N ILE A 117 6.59 4.55 2.14
CA ILE A 117 5.44 5.09 2.87
C ILE A 117 4.88 3.97 3.77
N THR A 118 5.39 3.90 5.00
CA THR A 118 5.12 2.79 5.92
C THR A 118 4.35 3.26 7.15
N PRO A 119 3.78 2.38 7.98
CA PRO A 119 3.44 2.76 9.35
C PRO A 119 4.71 3.19 10.09
N ALA A 120 4.57 3.97 11.14
CA ALA A 120 5.70 4.32 11.97
C ALA A 120 6.28 3.08 12.67
N GLY A 121 7.58 3.10 12.95
CA GLY A 121 8.22 1.98 13.63
C GLY A 121 7.70 1.83 15.07
N GLY A 122 7.54 0.58 15.53
CA GLY A 122 6.92 0.27 16.82
C GLY A 122 5.39 0.42 16.85
N THR A 123 4.74 0.53 15.68
CA THR A 123 3.28 0.56 15.57
C THR A 123 2.75 -0.69 14.88
N GLN A 124 1.42 -0.86 14.91
CA GLN A 124 0.71 -1.96 14.26
C GLN A 124 0.95 -1.96 12.74
N MET A 125 1.42 -3.09 12.21
CA MET A 125 1.64 -3.29 10.76
C MET A 125 0.90 -4.50 10.21
N LEU A 126 0.56 -5.48 11.07
CA LEU A 126 -0.32 -6.59 10.74
C LEU A 126 -1.44 -6.69 11.79
N ALA A 127 -2.68 -6.56 11.35
CA ALA A 127 -3.86 -6.75 12.17
C ALA A 127 -4.75 -7.85 11.56
N VAL A 128 -5.05 -8.88 12.34
CA VAL A 128 -5.84 -10.04 11.91
C VAL A 128 -7.00 -10.23 12.88
N GLY A 129 -8.24 -10.25 12.38
CA GLY A 129 -9.44 -10.45 13.18
C GLY A 129 -9.62 -11.91 13.63
N GLY A 130 -9.28 -12.86 12.76
CA GLY A 130 -9.30 -14.30 12.98
C GLY A 130 -7.96 -14.88 13.43
N ASP A 131 -7.66 -16.09 12.98
CA ASP A 131 -6.43 -16.84 13.26
C ASP A 131 -5.29 -16.43 12.30
N LEU A 132 -4.04 -16.51 12.79
CA LEU A 132 -2.84 -16.26 11.99
C LEU A 132 -2.01 -17.53 11.87
N SER A 133 -1.60 -17.89 10.65
CA SER A 133 -0.71 -19.03 10.42
C SER A 133 0.32 -18.81 9.31
N THR A 134 1.48 -19.45 9.46
CA THR A 134 2.45 -19.64 8.37
C THR A 134 2.60 -21.11 8.01
N VAL A 135 2.80 -21.38 6.72
CA VAL A 135 2.94 -22.73 6.17
C VAL A 135 4.21 -22.83 5.32
N ASN A 136 4.74 -24.05 5.15
CA ASN A 136 5.88 -24.36 4.27
C ASN A 136 7.19 -23.64 4.63
N GLY A 137 7.39 -23.27 5.91
CA GLY A 137 8.56 -22.50 6.33
C GLY A 137 8.56 -21.05 5.82
N THR A 138 7.37 -20.51 5.56
CA THR A 138 7.18 -19.06 5.37
C THR A 138 7.42 -18.35 6.70
N GLN A 139 8.24 -17.30 6.69
CA GLN A 139 8.54 -16.45 7.84
C GLN A 139 8.01 -15.04 7.58
N LEU A 140 7.41 -14.41 8.60
CA LEU A 140 6.91 -13.05 8.49
C LEU A 140 7.97 -12.08 9.01
N HIS A 141 8.38 -11.13 8.18
CA HIS A 141 9.21 -10.01 8.61
C HIS A 141 8.32 -8.79 8.72
N VAL A 142 8.17 -8.24 9.93
CA VAL A 142 7.22 -7.15 10.19
C VAL A 142 8.01 -5.94 10.67
N GLY A 143 7.92 -4.84 9.91
CA GLY A 143 8.63 -3.59 10.23
C GLY A 143 10.15 -3.67 10.08
N ALA A 144 10.64 -4.42 9.10
CA ALA A 144 12.07 -4.44 8.79
C ALA A 144 12.60 -3.03 8.48
N ASN A 145 13.81 -2.72 8.95
CA ASN A 145 14.45 -1.39 8.81
C ASN A 145 13.73 -0.22 9.51
N LEU A 146 12.71 -0.48 10.33
CA LEU A 146 12.02 0.54 11.14
C LEU A 146 12.48 0.44 12.59
N ALA A 147 12.73 1.60 13.21
CA ALA A 147 13.10 1.65 14.62
C ALA A 147 11.91 1.19 15.47
N GLY A 148 12.09 0.20 16.33
CA GLY A 148 10.99 -0.42 17.09
C GLY A 148 10.24 -1.50 16.31
N GLY A 149 10.60 -1.75 15.05
CA GLY A 149 10.02 -2.84 14.27
C GLY A 149 8.55 -2.62 13.93
N GLY A 150 7.75 -3.70 13.90
CA GLY A 150 6.33 -3.61 13.61
C GLY A 150 5.51 -4.62 14.41
N ASP A 151 4.40 -4.15 14.97
CA ASP A 151 3.53 -4.94 15.82
C ASP A 151 2.54 -5.79 15.01
N VAL A 152 2.24 -6.96 15.56
CA VAL A 152 1.28 -7.94 15.06
C VAL A 152 0.20 -8.18 16.09
N THR A 153 -1.05 -7.90 15.74
CA THR A 153 -2.21 -8.09 16.62
C THR A 153 -3.20 -9.06 15.98
N VAL A 154 -3.53 -10.13 16.70
CA VAL A 154 -4.37 -11.24 16.22
C VAL A 154 -5.54 -11.45 17.16
N GLY A 155 -6.75 -11.49 16.60
CA GLY A 155 -7.98 -11.65 17.36
C GLY A 155 -8.17 -13.08 17.84
N GLY A 156 -7.92 -14.03 16.95
CA GLY A 156 -7.84 -15.47 17.23
C GLY A 156 -6.45 -15.90 17.70
N SER A 157 -6.12 -17.15 17.46
CA SER A 157 -4.86 -17.77 17.83
C SER A 157 -3.75 -17.50 16.80
N ILE A 158 -2.52 -17.36 17.29
CA ILE A 158 -1.32 -17.46 16.46
C ILE A 158 -0.94 -18.94 16.44
N ALA A 159 -1.04 -19.58 15.27
CA ALA A 159 -0.83 -21.01 15.14
C ALA A 159 0.58 -21.42 15.60
N ALA A 160 0.68 -22.58 16.26
CA ALA A 160 1.96 -23.12 16.69
C ALA A 160 2.88 -23.37 15.47
N GLY A 161 4.09 -22.80 15.52
CA GLY A 161 5.04 -22.85 14.40
C GLY A 161 4.97 -21.64 13.47
N THR A 162 4.12 -20.64 13.76
CA THR A 162 4.22 -19.33 13.13
C THR A 162 5.57 -18.69 13.46
N THR A 163 6.27 -18.20 12.44
CA THR A 163 7.64 -17.67 12.58
C THR A 163 7.70 -16.19 12.18
N PHE A 164 8.38 -15.39 13.01
CA PHE A 164 8.48 -13.95 12.86
C PHE A 164 9.93 -13.46 13.00
N ASP A 165 10.23 -12.37 12.32
CA ASP A 165 11.20 -11.36 12.77
C ASP A 165 10.45 -10.02 12.87
N LEU A 166 10.30 -9.51 14.09
CA LEU A 166 9.50 -8.31 14.39
C LEU A 166 10.36 -7.06 14.59
N TRP A 167 11.69 -7.18 14.54
CA TRP A 167 12.62 -6.04 14.63
C TRP A 167 12.45 -5.13 15.86
N GLY A 168 11.93 -5.68 16.95
CA GLY A 168 11.66 -4.96 18.20
C GLY A 168 10.17 -4.77 18.52
N GLY A 169 9.29 -5.07 17.57
CA GLY A 169 7.84 -5.08 17.80
C GLY A 169 7.36 -6.36 18.50
N ASP A 170 6.08 -6.37 18.83
CA ASP A 170 5.42 -7.45 19.56
C ASP A 170 4.37 -8.19 18.72
N ALA A 171 4.18 -9.48 19.00
CA ALA A 171 3.10 -10.27 18.44
C ALA A 171 2.17 -10.78 19.54
N THR A 172 0.90 -10.40 19.48
CA THR A 172 -0.10 -10.76 20.48
C THR A 172 -1.33 -11.41 19.84
N GLY A 173 -1.68 -12.62 20.30
CA GLY A 173 -2.89 -13.33 19.91
C GLY A 173 -3.97 -13.28 21.00
N GLU A 174 -5.12 -13.89 20.69
CA GLU A 174 -6.28 -14.05 21.56
C GLU A 174 -6.87 -12.71 22.05
N LEU A 175 -6.72 -11.65 21.26
CA LEU A 175 -7.20 -10.31 21.62
C LEU A 175 -8.71 -10.14 21.42
N GLY A 176 -9.33 -10.99 20.60
CA GLY A 176 -10.64 -10.75 19.98
C GLY A 176 -10.57 -9.76 18.82
N ALA A 177 -11.37 -10.00 17.78
CA ALA A 177 -11.29 -9.27 16.50
C ALA A 177 -11.32 -7.74 16.66
N ALA A 178 -12.28 -7.21 17.42
CA ALA A 178 -12.43 -5.76 17.60
C ALA A 178 -11.18 -5.08 18.20
N LYS A 179 -10.49 -5.74 19.13
CA LYS A 179 -9.27 -5.21 19.74
C LYS A 179 -8.08 -5.37 18.82
N ALA A 180 -7.95 -6.53 18.16
CA ALA A 180 -6.87 -6.80 17.23
C ALA A 180 -6.87 -5.85 16.03
N MET A 181 -8.05 -5.46 15.56
CA MET A 181 -8.21 -4.56 14.41
C MET A 181 -8.30 -3.08 14.80
N SER A 182 -8.33 -2.73 16.09
CA SER A 182 -8.42 -1.34 16.54
C SER A 182 -7.18 -0.53 16.11
N PRO A 183 -7.34 0.73 15.66
CA PRO A 183 -8.58 1.52 15.60
C PRO A 183 -9.45 1.25 14.36
N ASN A 184 -8.99 0.41 13.44
CA ASN A 184 -9.57 0.17 12.12
C ASN A 184 -10.62 -0.96 12.09
N ALA A 185 -11.20 -1.38 13.23
CA ALA A 185 -12.18 -2.47 13.28
C ALA A 185 -13.45 -2.21 12.44
N GLY A 186 -13.76 -0.94 12.15
CA GLY A 186 -14.88 -0.52 11.30
C GLY A 186 -14.52 -0.24 9.84
N PHE A 187 -13.32 -0.63 9.38
CA PHE A 187 -12.81 -0.22 8.06
C PHE A 187 -13.66 -0.73 6.88
N ALA A 188 -14.38 -1.86 7.02
CA ALA A 188 -15.31 -2.31 5.98
C ALA A 188 -16.34 -1.23 5.62
N SER A 189 -16.92 -0.55 6.62
CA SER A 189 -17.84 0.56 6.36
C SER A 189 -17.17 1.77 5.71
N VAL A 190 -15.89 2.02 6.01
CA VAL A 190 -15.12 3.08 5.33
C VAL A 190 -14.96 2.75 3.85
N LEU A 191 -14.67 1.48 3.53
CA LEU A 191 -14.56 1.01 2.15
C LEU A 191 -15.91 1.11 1.42
N ASP A 192 -16.99 0.63 2.03
CA ASP A 192 -18.33 0.66 1.45
C ASP A 192 -18.78 2.11 1.19
N ASP A 193 -18.72 2.97 2.21
CA ASP A 193 -19.11 4.38 2.10
C ASP A 193 -18.28 5.12 1.04
N ALA A 194 -16.96 4.88 1.00
CA ALA A 194 -16.09 5.49 -0.01
C ALA A 194 -16.44 4.99 -1.42
N SER A 195 -16.65 3.69 -1.59
CA SER A 195 -16.98 3.09 -2.90
C SER A 195 -18.33 3.59 -3.42
N ASP A 196 -19.35 3.66 -2.58
CA ASP A 196 -20.69 4.18 -2.90
C ASP A 196 -20.64 5.66 -3.28
N ASP A 197 -19.96 6.47 -2.47
CA ASP A 197 -19.79 7.90 -2.74
C ASP A 197 -19.08 8.15 -4.09
N LEU A 198 -18.05 7.37 -4.39
CA LEU A 198 -17.29 7.47 -5.65
C LEU A 198 -18.13 6.98 -6.84
N ALA A 199 -18.90 5.90 -6.68
CA ALA A 199 -19.80 5.38 -7.71
C ALA A 199 -20.92 6.35 -8.07
N ALA A 200 -21.39 7.15 -7.10
CA ALA A 200 -22.42 8.17 -7.30
C ALA A 200 -21.93 9.41 -8.07
N LEU A 201 -20.62 9.60 -8.22
CA LEU A 201 -20.08 10.76 -8.95
C LEU A 201 -20.37 10.67 -10.45
N PRO A 202 -20.92 11.74 -11.07
CA PRO A 202 -21.15 11.75 -12.51
C PRO A 202 -19.82 11.75 -13.25
N ALA A 203 -19.74 10.98 -14.33
CA ALA A 203 -18.59 11.01 -15.23
C ALA A 203 -18.36 12.43 -15.77
N THR A 204 -17.12 12.93 -15.65
CA THR A 204 -16.73 14.23 -16.19
C THR A 204 -16.46 14.15 -17.68
N ASP A 205 -15.99 12.98 -18.13
CA ASP A 205 -15.51 12.70 -19.48
C ASP A 205 -15.73 11.21 -19.82
N SER A 206 -15.37 10.77 -21.02
CA SER A 206 -15.59 9.39 -21.49
C SER A 206 -14.30 8.70 -21.90
N ALA A 207 -14.21 7.40 -21.59
CA ALA A 207 -13.15 6.56 -22.09
C ALA A 207 -13.38 6.17 -23.56
N SER A 208 -12.30 5.92 -24.28
CA SER A 208 -12.31 5.40 -25.66
C SER A 208 -11.42 4.17 -25.74
N THR A 209 -11.61 3.34 -26.77
CA THR A 209 -10.79 2.14 -26.96
C THR A 209 -10.32 2.03 -28.40
N ASP A 210 -9.08 1.61 -28.60
CA ASP A 210 -8.51 1.28 -29.91
C ASP A 210 -7.58 0.07 -29.77
N GLY A 211 -7.79 -0.98 -30.55
CA GLY A 211 -7.03 -2.23 -30.43
C GLY A 211 -6.98 -2.76 -28.99
N ASN A 212 -5.77 -2.85 -28.42
CA ASN A 212 -5.50 -3.31 -27.05
C ASN A 212 -5.60 -2.20 -26.00
N GLN A 213 -5.85 -0.96 -26.41
CA GLN A 213 -5.79 0.20 -25.55
C GLN A 213 -7.18 0.62 -25.07
N VAL A 214 -7.25 1.02 -23.80
CA VAL A 214 -8.23 1.96 -23.28
C VAL A 214 -7.55 3.30 -23.04
N ARG A 215 -8.19 4.38 -23.52
CA ARG A 215 -7.71 5.76 -23.34
C ARG A 215 -8.73 6.58 -22.56
N PHE A 216 -8.29 7.14 -21.43
CA PHE A 216 -9.02 8.09 -20.59
C PHE A 216 -8.50 9.51 -20.88
N ALA A 217 -9.34 10.36 -21.47
CA ALA A 217 -8.87 11.66 -21.93
C ALA A 217 -9.82 12.80 -21.59
N SER A 218 -9.24 13.95 -21.27
CA SER A 218 -9.95 15.20 -21.08
C SER A 218 -9.04 16.38 -21.37
N ALA A 219 -9.48 17.27 -22.26
CA ALA A 219 -8.79 18.53 -22.56
C ALA A 219 -9.19 19.67 -21.59
N VAL A 220 -10.08 19.38 -20.64
CA VAL A 220 -10.56 20.34 -19.64
C VAL A 220 -9.90 20.02 -18.32
N ASP A 221 -9.32 21.01 -17.66
CA ASP A 221 -8.76 20.86 -16.32
C ASP A 221 -9.87 20.60 -15.29
N ARG A 222 -9.63 19.68 -14.35
CA ARG A 222 -10.61 19.19 -13.38
C ARG A 222 -9.97 19.11 -11.99
N ASP A 223 -10.76 19.41 -10.96
CA ASP A 223 -10.38 19.11 -9.57
C ASP A 223 -10.35 17.59 -9.30
N LEU A 224 -11.20 16.83 -10.01
CA LEU A 224 -11.24 15.37 -10.03
C LEU A 224 -11.73 14.92 -11.41
N TYR A 225 -10.95 14.06 -12.07
CA TYR A 225 -11.39 13.39 -13.29
C TYR A 225 -12.22 12.16 -12.92
N VAL A 226 -13.42 12.03 -13.50
CA VAL A 226 -14.30 10.87 -13.26
C VAL A 226 -14.63 10.21 -14.58
N PHE A 227 -14.28 8.93 -14.71
CA PHE A 227 -14.61 8.09 -15.85
C PHE A 227 -15.44 6.88 -15.42
N THR A 228 -16.19 6.32 -16.36
CA THR A 228 -16.90 5.05 -16.18
C THR A 228 -16.59 4.11 -17.34
N ILE A 229 -16.31 2.85 -17.03
CA ILE A 229 -16.05 1.81 -18.02
C ILE A 229 -16.58 0.45 -17.53
N SER A 230 -17.13 -0.37 -18.43
CA SER A 230 -17.51 -1.74 -18.03
C SER A 230 -16.27 -2.61 -17.82
N GLY A 231 -16.29 -3.47 -16.80
CA GLY A 231 -15.22 -4.41 -16.50
C GLY A 231 -14.90 -5.37 -17.65
N SER A 232 -15.88 -5.75 -18.47
CA SER A 232 -15.64 -6.57 -19.66
C SER A 232 -14.82 -5.86 -20.74
N VAL A 233 -15.00 -4.54 -20.89
CA VAL A 233 -14.21 -3.75 -21.83
C VAL A 233 -12.81 -3.56 -21.25
N LEU A 234 -12.69 -3.08 -20.00
CA LEU A 234 -11.39 -2.87 -19.35
C LEU A 234 -10.55 -4.16 -19.32
N GLY A 235 -11.15 -5.28 -18.94
CA GLY A 235 -10.50 -6.59 -18.89
C GLY A 235 -9.91 -7.07 -20.22
N SER A 236 -10.43 -6.57 -21.35
CA SER A 236 -9.90 -6.88 -22.69
C SER A 236 -8.73 -5.99 -23.12
N LYS A 237 -8.35 -5.00 -22.32
CA LYS A 237 -7.35 -3.97 -22.66
C LYS A 237 -6.14 -4.05 -21.73
N PRO A 238 -4.99 -4.59 -22.19
CA PRO A 238 -3.78 -4.59 -21.40
C PRO A 238 -3.07 -3.22 -21.35
N GLU A 239 -3.40 -2.30 -22.27
CA GLU A 239 -2.79 -0.97 -22.35
C GLU A 239 -3.75 0.12 -21.85
N VAL A 240 -3.30 0.89 -20.87
CA VAL A 240 -4.05 2.03 -20.30
C VAL A 240 -3.31 3.31 -20.61
N VAL A 241 -3.99 4.25 -21.24
CA VAL A 241 -3.43 5.57 -21.56
C VAL A 241 -4.29 6.67 -20.97
N PHE A 242 -3.65 7.63 -20.33
CA PHE A 242 -4.23 8.88 -19.89
C PHE A 242 -3.80 10.00 -20.84
N ASP A 243 -4.67 10.97 -21.06
CA ASP A 243 -4.35 12.22 -21.78
C ASP A 243 -5.22 13.32 -21.16
N LEU A 244 -4.71 13.86 -20.05
CA LEU A 244 -5.45 14.73 -19.14
C LEU A 244 -4.81 16.11 -19.12
N ALA A 245 -5.64 17.16 -19.00
CA ALA A 245 -5.16 18.54 -19.02
C ALA A 245 -4.33 18.93 -17.79
N SER A 246 -4.58 18.31 -16.64
CA SER A 246 -3.79 18.50 -15.41
C SER A 246 -2.88 17.30 -15.18
N ASP A 247 -1.70 17.58 -14.62
CA ASP A 247 -0.73 16.55 -14.23
C ASP A 247 -0.87 16.10 -12.76
N SER A 248 -1.67 16.80 -11.94
CA SER A 248 -1.71 16.60 -10.48
C SER A 248 -3.07 16.20 -9.89
N ALA A 249 -4.19 16.50 -10.56
CA ALA A 249 -5.51 16.22 -10.01
C ALA A 249 -5.83 14.71 -9.98
N PRO A 250 -6.54 14.21 -8.94
CA PRO A 250 -6.93 12.81 -8.84
C PRO A 250 -7.75 12.33 -10.03
N VAL A 251 -7.69 11.03 -10.28
CA VAL A 251 -8.47 10.34 -11.32
C VAL A 251 -9.19 9.16 -10.71
N LEU A 252 -10.51 9.16 -10.88
CA LEU A 252 -11.40 8.07 -10.52
C LEU A 252 -11.88 7.35 -11.78
N ILE A 253 -11.76 6.03 -11.78
CA ILE A 253 -12.36 5.16 -12.79
C ILE A 253 -13.37 4.24 -12.09
N ASN A 254 -14.65 4.50 -12.29
CA ASN A 254 -15.73 3.59 -11.89
C ASN A 254 -15.82 2.43 -12.89
N VAL A 255 -15.57 1.22 -12.41
CA VAL A 255 -15.60 -0.01 -13.20
C VAL A 255 -16.89 -0.77 -12.92
N THR A 256 -17.76 -0.88 -13.92
CA THR A 256 -19.10 -1.49 -13.73
C THR A 256 -19.14 -2.96 -14.12
N GLY A 257 -20.02 -3.71 -13.48
CA GLY A 257 -20.31 -5.11 -13.79
C GLY A 257 -19.80 -6.12 -12.75
N ALA A 258 -20.45 -7.29 -12.73
CA ALA A 258 -20.31 -8.28 -11.64
C ALA A 258 -18.95 -9.00 -11.54
N LYS A 259 -18.09 -8.91 -12.56
CA LYS A 259 -16.74 -9.49 -12.57
C LYS A 259 -15.77 -8.54 -13.26
N LEU A 260 -14.56 -8.40 -12.70
CA LEU A 260 -13.39 -7.92 -13.43
C LEU A 260 -12.36 -9.05 -13.56
N ASP A 261 -11.83 -9.22 -14.76
CA ASP A 261 -10.71 -10.11 -15.08
C ASP A 261 -9.75 -9.30 -15.95
N TRP A 262 -8.64 -8.87 -15.36
CA TRP A 262 -7.82 -7.83 -15.97
C TRP A 262 -6.32 -8.03 -15.73
N ALA A 263 -5.58 -7.87 -16.82
CA ALA A 263 -4.16 -8.13 -16.93
C ALA A 263 -3.43 -6.94 -17.57
N PRO A 264 -3.38 -5.76 -16.92
CA PRO A 264 -2.68 -4.62 -17.49
C PRO A 264 -1.16 -4.84 -17.48
N ASN A 265 -0.47 -4.35 -18.51
CA ASN A 265 0.98 -4.44 -18.62
C ASN A 265 1.65 -3.16 -19.15
N TYR A 266 0.86 -2.10 -19.31
CA TYR A 266 1.28 -0.82 -19.85
C TYR A 266 0.39 0.30 -19.32
N PHE A 267 0.99 1.27 -18.63
CA PHE A 267 0.36 2.54 -18.27
C PHE A 267 1.17 3.73 -18.79
N ALA A 268 0.51 4.69 -19.42
CA ALA A 268 1.17 5.90 -19.92
C ALA A 268 0.31 7.16 -19.83
N ASP A 269 0.99 8.29 -19.75
CA ASP A 269 0.45 9.62 -19.97
C ASP A 269 0.89 10.11 -21.35
N GLY A 270 -0.08 10.25 -22.26
CA GLY A 270 0.16 10.39 -23.69
C GLY A 270 1.04 9.26 -24.21
N THR A 271 2.32 9.57 -24.48
CA THR A 271 3.32 8.61 -24.99
C THR A 271 4.37 8.20 -23.95
N VAL A 272 4.29 8.73 -22.72
CA VAL A 272 5.29 8.53 -21.68
C VAL A 272 4.78 7.48 -20.69
N ARG A 273 5.47 6.35 -20.59
CA ARG A 273 5.14 5.32 -19.60
C ARG A 273 5.49 5.77 -18.19
N PHE A 274 4.63 5.46 -17.23
CA PHE A 274 4.84 5.75 -15.81
C PHE A 274 4.74 4.50 -14.91
N ASP A 275 4.66 3.30 -15.49
CA ASP A 275 4.62 2.02 -14.77
C ASP A 275 5.99 1.36 -14.58
N ASP A 276 7.08 2.08 -14.87
CA ASP A 276 8.44 1.70 -14.46
C ASP A 276 8.63 2.04 -12.97
N PRO A 277 8.87 1.06 -12.08
CA PRO A 277 9.04 1.31 -10.65
C PRO A 277 10.19 2.25 -10.29
N SER A 278 11.16 2.43 -11.18
CA SER A 278 12.27 3.36 -11.03
C SER A 278 12.00 4.76 -11.62
N GLY A 279 10.85 4.93 -12.28
CA GLY A 279 10.43 6.17 -12.91
C GLY A 279 10.06 7.25 -11.90
N ALA A 280 10.39 8.51 -12.21
CA ALA A 280 10.12 9.64 -11.33
C ALA A 280 8.63 9.89 -11.10
N ASP A 281 7.78 9.55 -12.08
CA ASP A 281 6.33 9.78 -12.01
C ASP A 281 5.56 8.59 -11.42
N PHE A 282 6.25 7.49 -11.09
CA PHE A 282 5.62 6.24 -10.64
C PHE A 282 4.75 6.46 -9.41
N GLY A 283 5.33 6.97 -8.32
CA GLY A 283 4.60 7.23 -7.08
C GLY A 283 3.50 8.27 -7.24
N THR A 284 3.75 9.31 -8.04
CA THR A 284 2.75 10.34 -8.36
C THR A 284 1.52 9.71 -9.01
N TRP A 285 1.69 8.90 -10.05
CA TRP A 285 0.57 8.22 -10.71
C TRP A 285 -0.10 7.17 -9.82
N SER A 286 0.66 6.42 -9.02
CA SER A 286 0.11 5.46 -8.05
C SER A 286 -0.81 6.12 -7.03
N SER A 287 -0.47 7.32 -6.55
CA SER A 287 -1.31 8.09 -5.62
C SER A 287 -2.49 8.81 -6.30
N ARG A 288 -2.41 9.03 -7.62
CA ARG A 288 -3.37 9.81 -8.40
C ARG A 288 -4.58 8.97 -8.82
N LEU A 289 -4.38 7.70 -9.12
CA LEU A 289 -5.39 6.82 -9.70
C LEU A 289 -6.18 6.04 -8.64
N ALA A 290 -7.49 5.94 -8.82
CA ALA A 290 -8.36 5.00 -8.13
C ALA A 290 -9.27 4.22 -9.10
N TRP A 291 -9.34 2.91 -8.90
CA TRP A 291 -10.21 1.96 -9.59
C TRP A 291 -11.31 1.54 -8.63
N ASN A 292 -12.50 2.07 -8.82
CA ASN A 292 -13.66 1.75 -7.99
C ASN A 292 -14.50 0.67 -8.68
N ILE A 293 -14.42 -0.56 -8.18
CA ILE A 293 -15.05 -1.76 -8.76
C ILE A 293 -16.26 -2.15 -7.90
N ALA A 294 -17.17 -1.21 -7.70
CA ALA A 294 -18.26 -1.29 -6.73
C ALA A 294 -19.19 -2.50 -6.97
N ASP A 295 -19.54 -2.79 -8.22
CA ASP A 295 -20.54 -3.82 -8.54
C ASP A 295 -20.00 -5.27 -8.53
N ALA A 296 -18.67 -5.44 -8.48
CA ALA A 296 -18.07 -6.74 -8.72
C ALA A 296 -18.10 -7.60 -7.47
N THR A 297 -18.53 -8.86 -7.62
CA THR A 297 -18.40 -9.88 -6.57
C THR A 297 -17.15 -10.76 -6.79
N LYS A 298 -16.45 -10.57 -7.91
CA LYS A 298 -15.22 -11.30 -8.23
C LYS A 298 -14.25 -10.44 -9.01
N VAL A 299 -13.02 -10.35 -8.53
CA VAL A 299 -11.93 -9.58 -9.14
C VAL A 299 -10.71 -10.48 -9.36
N GLU A 300 -10.23 -10.55 -10.60
CA GLU A 300 -8.98 -11.22 -10.95
C GLU A 300 -8.04 -10.17 -11.57
N LEU A 301 -6.92 -9.88 -10.90
CA LEU A 301 -5.92 -8.90 -11.32
C LEU A 301 -4.59 -9.61 -11.58
N GLY A 302 -4.05 -9.53 -12.79
CA GLY A 302 -2.82 -10.27 -13.06
C GLY A 302 -2.22 -10.24 -14.45
N LEU A 303 -0.98 -9.73 -14.54
CA LEU A 303 0.11 -10.41 -15.26
C LEU A 303 1.50 -9.96 -14.75
N ASN A 304 1.89 -10.39 -13.53
CA ASN A 304 3.22 -10.27 -12.89
C ASN A 304 4.02 -8.98 -13.23
N GLY A 305 3.32 -7.85 -13.32
CA GLY A 305 3.83 -6.53 -13.70
C GLY A 305 3.46 -5.51 -12.63
N GLN A 306 3.11 -4.29 -13.03
CA GLN A 306 2.76 -3.20 -12.13
C GLN A 306 1.34 -2.71 -12.39
N LEU A 307 0.43 -2.94 -11.44
CA LEU A 307 -0.87 -2.28 -11.41
C LEU A 307 -0.72 -0.94 -10.70
N ILE A 308 -1.11 0.14 -11.37
CA ILE A 308 -0.98 1.51 -10.86
C ILE A 308 -2.34 2.02 -10.37
N GLY A 309 -2.38 2.49 -9.12
CA GLY A 309 -3.55 3.10 -8.49
C GLY A 309 -4.13 2.29 -7.34
N THR A 310 -4.95 2.97 -6.55
CA THR A 310 -5.77 2.37 -5.50
C THR A 310 -6.90 1.52 -6.09
N VAL A 311 -7.14 0.33 -5.55
CA VAL A 311 -8.24 -0.55 -5.94
C VAL A 311 -9.25 -0.64 -4.80
N LEU A 312 -10.52 -0.37 -5.10
CA LEU A 312 -11.66 -0.59 -4.21
C LEU A 312 -12.56 -1.67 -4.81
N ALA A 313 -12.80 -2.74 -4.07
CA ALA A 313 -13.71 -3.81 -4.44
C ALA A 313 -14.47 -4.29 -3.17
N PRO A 314 -15.47 -3.51 -2.70
CA PRO A 314 -16.14 -3.75 -1.42
C PRO A 314 -16.82 -5.12 -1.35
N ASP A 315 -17.42 -5.60 -2.44
CA ASP A 315 -18.21 -6.83 -2.44
C ASP A 315 -17.48 -8.04 -3.05
N ALA A 316 -16.20 -7.90 -3.39
CA ALA A 316 -15.49 -8.91 -4.19
C ALA A 316 -14.61 -9.85 -3.37
N ASP A 317 -14.58 -11.12 -3.80
CA ASP A 317 -13.39 -11.96 -3.62
C ASP A 317 -12.36 -11.63 -4.71
N ALA A 318 -11.09 -11.49 -4.31
CA ALA A 318 -10.01 -11.05 -5.19
C ALA A 318 -8.85 -12.06 -5.28
N GLN A 319 -8.45 -12.37 -6.52
CA GLN A 319 -7.21 -13.09 -6.83
C GLN A 319 -6.23 -12.13 -7.51
N VAL A 320 -5.08 -11.88 -6.87
CA VAL A 320 -4.08 -10.93 -7.35
C VAL A 320 -2.76 -11.66 -7.67
N THR A 321 -2.28 -11.50 -8.89
CA THR A 321 -1.05 -12.12 -9.43
C THR A 321 -0.14 -11.10 -10.13
N THR A 322 -0.26 -9.84 -9.76
CA THR A 322 0.57 -8.71 -10.23
C THR A 322 0.91 -7.83 -9.03
N SER A 323 2.04 -7.13 -9.08
CA SER A 323 2.33 -6.14 -8.05
C SER A 323 1.36 -4.96 -8.13
N THR A 324 1.04 -4.37 -6.98
CA THR A 324 0.04 -3.31 -6.85
C THR A 324 0.64 -2.08 -6.19
N ASN A 325 0.24 -0.89 -6.65
CA ASN A 325 0.86 0.38 -6.27
C ASN A 325 -0.23 1.43 -5.98
N GLY A 326 -0.56 1.61 -4.71
CA GLY A 326 -1.77 2.30 -4.28
C GLY A 326 -2.22 1.76 -2.93
N ARG A 327 -3.54 1.73 -2.71
CA ARG A 327 -4.16 0.84 -1.72
C ARG A 327 -4.82 -0.36 -2.41
N LEU A 328 -4.91 -1.50 -1.71
CA LEU A 328 -5.61 -2.68 -2.19
C LEU A 328 -6.72 -3.06 -1.21
N LEU A 329 -7.94 -2.62 -1.48
CA LEU A 329 -9.05 -2.66 -0.54
C LEU A 329 -10.15 -3.59 -1.05
N VAL A 330 -10.23 -4.77 -0.46
CA VAL A 330 -11.11 -5.87 -0.87
C VAL A 330 -11.99 -6.27 0.31
N GLY A 331 -13.32 -6.26 0.17
CA GLY A 331 -14.20 -6.61 1.28
C GLY A 331 -14.50 -8.11 1.42
N GLY A 332 -14.19 -8.93 0.41
CA GLY A 332 -14.19 -10.39 0.50
C GLY A 332 -12.81 -10.99 0.77
N ASP A 333 -12.63 -12.24 0.33
CA ASP A 333 -11.35 -12.96 0.46
C ASP A 333 -10.30 -12.38 -0.49
N LEU A 334 -9.07 -12.20 -0.02
CA LEU A 334 -7.95 -11.70 -0.80
C LEU A 334 -6.82 -12.72 -0.86
N THR A 335 -6.59 -13.29 -2.06
CA THR A 335 -5.41 -14.11 -2.31
C THR A 335 -4.39 -13.37 -3.16
N VAL A 336 -3.17 -13.20 -2.63
CA VAL A 336 -2.00 -12.75 -3.39
C VAL A 336 -1.11 -13.94 -3.74
N SER A 337 -0.74 -14.07 -5.01
CA SER A 337 0.09 -15.16 -5.50
C SER A 337 0.91 -14.74 -6.72
N GLY A 338 1.55 -15.67 -7.43
CA GLY A 338 2.48 -15.35 -8.52
C GLY A 338 3.94 -15.51 -8.10
N SER A 339 4.87 -14.75 -8.70
CA SER A 339 6.31 -14.84 -8.43
C SER A 339 6.91 -13.47 -8.19
N GLY A 340 7.24 -13.15 -6.94
CA GLY A 340 7.73 -11.82 -6.56
C GLY A 340 6.63 -10.76 -6.66
N VAL A 341 5.39 -11.12 -6.31
CA VAL A 341 4.27 -10.17 -6.27
C VAL A 341 4.34 -9.38 -4.97
N GLU A 342 4.24 -8.06 -5.09
CA GLU A 342 4.48 -7.07 -4.04
C GLU A 342 3.31 -6.08 -3.99
N HIS A 343 3.00 -5.56 -2.81
CA HIS A 343 2.15 -4.39 -2.67
C HIS A 343 2.99 -3.23 -2.13
N HIS A 344 2.91 -2.08 -2.79
CA HIS A 344 3.58 -0.84 -2.41
C HIS A 344 2.53 0.23 -2.10
N ASN A 345 2.62 0.81 -0.91
CA ASN A 345 1.59 1.71 -0.39
C ASN A 345 1.68 3.09 -1.02
N TYR A 346 0.62 3.54 -1.67
CA TYR A 346 0.45 4.94 -2.07
C TYR A 346 -0.95 5.42 -1.70
N PRO A 347 -1.07 6.41 -0.78
CA PRO A 347 -2.34 7.02 -0.41
C PRO A 347 -3.01 7.67 -1.62
N TRP A 348 -4.32 7.46 -1.78
CA TRP A 348 -5.04 8.11 -2.87
C TRP A 348 -5.33 9.57 -2.54
N ILE A 349 -4.98 10.48 -3.45
CA ILE A 349 -5.09 11.93 -3.22
C ILE A 349 -6.52 12.48 -3.40
N GLY A 350 -7.48 11.64 -3.81
CA GLY A 350 -8.88 12.05 -4.01
C GLY A 350 -9.74 12.09 -2.75
N GLY A 351 -9.18 11.74 -1.57
CA GLY A 351 -9.85 11.84 -0.28
C GLY A 351 -10.69 10.61 0.08
N LYS A 352 -11.86 10.85 0.70
CA LYS A 352 -12.82 9.81 1.16
C LYS A 352 -12.26 8.83 2.20
N GLY A 353 -11.33 9.28 3.04
CA GLY A 353 -10.69 8.43 4.05
C GLY A 353 -9.67 7.44 3.47
N LEU A 354 -9.29 7.64 2.20
CA LEU A 354 -8.27 6.86 1.49
C LEU A 354 -6.96 7.66 1.34
N ASP A 355 -6.92 8.87 1.88
CA ASP A 355 -5.74 9.70 1.98
C ASP A 355 -4.80 9.20 3.08
N CYS A 356 -3.63 9.85 3.18
CA CYS A 356 -2.65 9.51 4.19
C CYS A 356 -3.13 9.95 5.58
N THR A 357 -3.02 9.07 6.57
CA THR A 357 -3.30 9.43 7.96
C THR A 357 -1.99 9.70 8.69
N PRO A 358 -1.81 10.89 9.27
CA PRO A 358 -0.65 11.15 10.09
C PRO A 358 -0.70 10.29 11.36
N GLU A 359 0.47 9.86 11.82
CA GLU A 359 0.56 9.19 13.11
C GLU A 359 0.04 10.12 14.22
N PRO A 360 -0.79 9.63 15.15
CA PRO A 360 -1.18 10.42 16.31
C PRO A 360 0.06 10.86 17.07
N ALA A 361 0.18 12.17 17.33
CA ALA A 361 1.29 12.67 18.13
C ALA A 361 1.32 11.95 19.49
N GLU A 362 2.50 11.51 19.95
CA GLU A 362 2.65 11.04 21.32
C GLU A 362 2.11 12.11 22.27
N PRO A 363 1.30 11.73 23.28
CA PRO A 363 0.79 12.69 24.25
C PRO A 363 1.98 13.35 24.93
N THR A 364 2.10 14.68 24.78
CA THR A 364 3.11 15.44 25.53
C THR A 364 2.89 15.20 27.01
N ASP A 365 3.95 14.87 27.75
CA ASP A 365 3.90 14.79 29.20
C ASP A 365 3.17 16.03 29.75
N PRO A 366 2.20 15.86 30.68
CA PRO A 366 1.49 16.99 31.25
C PRO A 366 2.51 17.99 31.80
N VAL A 367 2.45 19.25 31.33
CA VAL A 367 3.23 20.32 31.93
C VAL A 367 2.82 20.39 33.39
N GLU A 368 3.78 20.28 34.32
CA GLU A 368 3.49 20.45 35.74
C GLU A 368 2.72 21.77 35.95
N PRO A 369 1.62 21.76 36.73
CA PRO A 369 0.85 22.97 36.96
C PRO A 369 1.77 24.04 37.56
N THR A 370 1.78 25.21 36.95
CA THR A 370 2.45 26.38 37.52
C THR A 370 1.77 26.74 38.83
N ASP A 371 2.57 27.01 39.87
CA ASP A 371 2.04 27.43 41.17
C ASP A 371 1.09 28.63 40.98
N PRO A 372 -0.10 28.60 41.61
CA PRO A 372 -1.05 29.70 41.47
C PRO A 372 -0.41 30.99 41.97
N PRO A 373 -0.65 32.13 41.29
CA PRO A 373 -0.16 33.42 41.77
C PRO A 373 -0.72 33.69 43.16
N THR A 374 0.09 34.32 44.02
CA THR A 374 -0.33 34.73 45.36
C THR A 374 -1.59 35.60 45.26
N PRO A 375 -2.66 35.29 46.04
CA PRO A 375 -3.88 36.07 45.99
C PRO A 375 -3.61 37.54 46.31
N LEU A 376 -4.09 38.44 45.45
CA LEU A 376 -4.07 39.87 45.71
C LEU A 376 -4.98 40.19 46.91
N VAL A 377 -4.55 41.14 47.74
CA VAL A 377 -5.33 41.61 48.90
C VAL A 377 -6.64 42.24 48.40
N PRO A 378 -7.81 41.86 48.94
CA PRO A 378 -9.08 42.45 48.54
C PRO A 378 -9.09 43.97 48.75
N ILE A 379 -9.46 44.71 47.72
CA ILE A 379 -9.79 46.14 47.81
C ILE A 379 -11.20 46.27 48.38
N GLU A 380 -11.36 47.14 49.38
CA GLU A 380 -12.67 47.39 50.01
C GLU A 380 -13.67 47.99 48.99
N PRO A 381 -14.94 47.55 49.00
CA PRO A 381 -15.95 48.07 48.08
C PRO A 381 -16.26 49.54 48.38
N ALA A 382 -16.39 50.35 47.33
CA ALA A 382 -16.96 51.69 47.44
C ALA A 382 -18.48 51.62 47.68
N ASP A 383 -19.02 52.57 48.44
CA ASP A 383 -20.44 52.66 48.78
C ASP A 383 -21.34 52.80 47.53
N PRO A 384 -22.52 52.16 47.51
CA PRO A 384 -23.40 52.16 46.36
C PRO A 384 -24.07 53.52 46.13
N VAL A 385 -24.11 53.95 44.87
CA VAL A 385 -24.90 55.09 44.40
C VAL A 385 -26.37 54.66 44.22
N GLY A 386 -27.30 55.47 44.71
CA GLY A 386 -28.74 55.19 44.69
C GLY A 386 -29.35 55.19 43.27
N PRO A 387 -30.50 54.51 43.07
CA PRO A 387 -31.08 54.31 41.75
C PRO A 387 -31.71 55.59 41.19
N THR A 388 -31.57 55.81 39.88
CA THR A 388 -32.32 56.82 39.12
C THR A 388 -33.65 56.26 38.62
N ASP A 389 -34.68 57.10 38.61
CA ASP A 389 -36.07 56.78 38.22
C ASP A 389 -36.20 56.43 36.72
N PRO A 390 -37.10 55.51 36.32
CA PRO A 390 -37.23 55.10 34.92
C PRO A 390 -38.09 56.08 34.10
N THR A 391 -37.73 56.23 32.82
CA THR A 391 -38.49 56.99 31.82
C THR A 391 -39.61 56.15 31.18
N ASP A 392 -40.71 56.83 30.82
CA ASP A 392 -41.95 56.27 30.26
C ASP A 392 -41.79 55.68 28.84
N PRO A 393 -42.59 54.66 28.41
CA PRO A 393 -42.48 54.04 27.09
C PRO A 393 -43.13 54.84 25.96
N ALA A 394 -42.57 54.72 24.75
CA ALA A 394 -43.11 55.32 23.52
C ALA A 394 -44.22 54.47 22.87
N GLU A 395 -45.14 55.15 22.18
CA GLU A 395 -46.35 54.63 21.52
C GLU A 395 -46.07 53.98 20.14
N PRO A 396 -46.85 52.98 19.65
CA PRO A 396 -46.54 52.23 18.43
C PRO A 396 -47.15 52.83 17.15
N ALA A 397 -46.45 52.67 16.02
CA ALA A 397 -46.88 53.12 14.69
C ALA A 397 -47.74 52.09 13.92
N GLN A 398 -48.66 52.59 13.09
CA GLN A 398 -49.63 51.86 12.24
C GLN A 398 -49.04 51.27 10.92
N PRO A 399 -49.70 50.25 10.31
CA PRO A 399 -49.28 49.64 9.05
C PRO A 399 -50.07 50.11 7.79
N GLY A 400 -49.43 50.11 6.61
CA GLY A 400 -50.07 50.04 5.28
C GLY A 400 -49.58 48.76 4.56
N GLY A 401 -50.34 47.98 3.78
CA GLY A 401 -51.29 48.30 2.70
C GLY A 401 -50.49 48.61 1.42
N ASP A 402 -50.60 47.97 0.24
CA ASP A 402 -51.52 46.99 -0.36
C ASP A 402 -50.83 46.31 -1.59
N ASP A 403 -51.44 45.19 -2.04
CA ASP A 403 -51.65 44.69 -3.43
C ASP A 403 -50.52 44.52 -4.47
N SER A 404 -50.45 43.32 -5.07
CA SER A 404 -51.06 43.07 -6.41
C SER A 404 -50.86 41.61 -6.87
N SER A 405 -51.95 41.01 -7.33
CA SER A 405 -52.08 39.65 -7.87
C SER A 405 -51.99 39.62 -9.39
N THR A 406 -51.39 38.58 -9.99
CA THR A 406 -51.81 38.09 -11.32
C THR A 406 -51.65 36.57 -11.43
N VAL A 407 -52.74 35.93 -11.86
CA VAL A 407 -52.96 34.51 -12.11
C VAL A 407 -52.71 34.18 -13.59
N THR A 408 -52.15 33.01 -13.91
CA THR A 408 -52.44 32.30 -15.18
C THR A 408 -52.33 30.77 -14.98
N THR A 409 -53.28 30.05 -15.58
CA THR A 409 -53.69 28.64 -15.38
C THR A 409 -52.91 27.61 -16.27
N PRO A 410 -53.08 26.29 -16.06
CA PRO A 410 -52.18 25.20 -16.48
C PRO A 410 -52.59 24.44 -17.76
N GLY A 411 -51.68 23.64 -18.34
CA GLY A 411 -51.93 22.78 -19.50
C GLY A 411 -51.14 21.45 -19.53
N ALA A 412 -51.85 20.37 -19.18
CA ALA A 412 -51.87 19.00 -19.74
C ALA A 412 -50.60 18.17 -20.08
N THR A 413 -50.58 16.96 -19.50
CA THR A 413 -49.86 15.73 -19.93
C THR A 413 -50.76 14.86 -20.84
N PRO A 414 -50.20 14.05 -21.76
CA PRO A 414 -50.23 12.56 -21.62
C PRO A 414 -48.92 11.88 -22.13
N THR A 415 -48.29 10.95 -21.39
CA THR A 415 -48.43 9.46 -21.38
C THR A 415 -47.65 8.70 -22.50
N PRO A 416 -46.95 7.58 -22.19
CA PRO A 416 -45.89 6.95 -23.03
C PRO A 416 -46.36 5.71 -23.82
N THR A 417 -45.50 5.13 -24.70
CA THR A 417 -45.67 3.76 -25.28
C THR A 417 -44.33 3.21 -25.84
N PRO A 418 -44.11 1.86 -25.85
CA PRO A 418 -42.81 1.17 -25.90
C PRO A 418 -42.58 0.27 -27.16
N ALA A 419 -41.40 -0.39 -27.26
CA ALA A 419 -41.06 -1.66 -27.98
C ALA A 419 -39.54 -1.69 -28.32
N ALA A 420 -38.78 -2.79 -28.47
CA ALA A 420 -39.00 -4.25 -28.42
C ALA A 420 -37.63 -4.99 -28.32
N ASN A 421 -37.70 -6.26 -27.95
CA ASN A 421 -36.63 -7.27 -27.84
C ASN A 421 -35.94 -7.63 -29.16
N THR A 422 -34.68 -8.10 -29.09
CA THR A 422 -34.19 -9.20 -29.95
C THR A 422 -33.25 -10.12 -29.18
N VAL A 423 -33.43 -11.42 -29.38
CA VAL A 423 -32.64 -12.54 -28.84
C VAL A 423 -31.75 -13.07 -29.95
N GLU A 424 -30.49 -13.38 -29.65
CA GLU A 424 -29.74 -14.48 -30.30
C GLU A 424 -28.64 -15.03 -29.38
N LYS A 425 -28.30 -16.30 -29.59
CA LYS A 425 -27.50 -17.21 -28.73
C LYS A 425 -26.52 -17.97 -29.64
N PRO A 426 -25.69 -18.88 -29.11
CA PRO A 426 -24.31 -18.72 -28.66
C PRO A 426 -23.25 -19.19 -29.68
N GLY A 427 -22.02 -18.67 -29.59
CA GLY A 427 -20.83 -19.18 -30.28
C GLY A 427 -19.75 -19.61 -29.28
N LEU A 428 -19.27 -20.84 -29.40
CA LEU A 428 -18.23 -21.46 -28.57
C LEU A 428 -16.82 -21.29 -29.16
N ALA A 429 -15.85 -21.25 -28.23
CA ALA A 429 -14.44 -21.68 -28.29
C ALA A 429 -13.43 -20.92 -29.19
N SER A 430 -12.37 -20.40 -28.54
CA SER A 430 -10.98 -20.79 -28.83
C SER A 430 -10.04 -20.30 -27.73
N THR A 431 -9.56 -21.23 -26.91
CA THR A 431 -8.46 -21.04 -25.96
C THR A 431 -7.13 -21.11 -26.70
N GLY A 432 -6.28 -20.09 -26.58
CA GLY A 432 -4.92 -20.07 -27.14
C GLY A 432 -3.90 -19.66 -26.08
N PHE A 433 -3.50 -20.63 -25.26
CA PHE A 433 -2.29 -20.59 -24.44
C PHE A 433 -1.09 -20.81 -25.37
N ASP A 434 -0.10 -19.92 -25.32
CA ASP A 434 1.30 -20.28 -25.59
C ASP A 434 2.14 -19.73 -24.43
N ALA A 435 2.37 -20.61 -23.45
CA ALA A 435 3.36 -20.41 -22.41
C ALA A 435 4.73 -20.76 -22.97
N LEU A 436 5.66 -19.80 -22.97
CA LEU A 436 7.10 -20.09 -22.95
C LEU A 436 7.70 -19.50 -21.67
N PRO A 437 8.45 -20.29 -20.87
CA PRO A 437 9.04 -19.83 -19.63
C PRO A 437 10.36 -19.10 -19.90
N LEU A 438 10.46 -17.83 -19.52
CA LEU A 438 11.76 -17.17 -19.38
C LEU A 438 12.23 -17.27 -17.93
N ALA A 439 13.07 -18.28 -17.71
CA ALA A 439 13.98 -18.33 -16.59
C ALA A 439 15.17 -17.37 -16.86
N ILE A 440 15.28 -16.30 -16.09
CA ILE A 440 16.53 -15.58 -15.82
C ILE A 440 16.48 -15.28 -14.31
N GLY A 441 17.26 -15.89 -13.42
CA GLY A 441 18.62 -16.37 -13.58
C GLY A 441 19.56 -15.40 -12.88
N ALA A 442 19.65 -15.52 -11.55
CA ALA A 442 20.63 -14.84 -10.71
C ALA A 442 22.04 -14.97 -11.32
N GLY A 443 22.58 -13.87 -11.83
CA GLY A 443 23.83 -13.89 -12.58
C GLY A 443 24.55 -12.54 -12.74
N ALA A 444 24.22 -11.53 -11.92
CA ALA A 444 24.81 -10.20 -12.04
C ALA A 444 25.86 -9.83 -10.96
N LEU A 445 26.17 -10.72 -10.00
CA LEU A 445 27.13 -10.44 -8.91
C LEU A 445 28.52 -11.06 -9.07
N LEU A 446 28.77 -11.83 -10.13
CA LEU A 446 30.11 -12.41 -10.40
C LEU A 446 30.87 -11.75 -11.55
N ALA A 447 30.22 -10.91 -12.36
CA ALA A 447 30.90 -10.17 -13.42
C ALA A 447 31.68 -8.95 -12.89
N VAL A 448 31.21 -8.29 -11.82
CA VAL A 448 31.84 -7.08 -11.27
C VAL A 448 33.11 -7.38 -10.44
N ALA A 449 33.15 -8.54 -9.77
CA ALA A 449 34.35 -8.98 -9.04
C ALA A 449 35.51 -9.40 -9.97
N GLY A 450 35.20 -9.91 -11.17
CA GLY A 450 36.20 -10.31 -12.17
C GLY A 450 36.89 -9.11 -12.84
N THR A 451 36.18 -8.00 -13.08
CA THR A 451 36.74 -6.83 -13.77
C THR A 451 37.69 -6.03 -12.87
N LEU A 452 37.42 -5.96 -11.55
CA LEU A 452 38.27 -5.25 -10.58
C LEU A 452 39.61 -5.97 -10.34
N LEU A 453 39.64 -7.31 -10.40
CA LEU A 453 40.87 -8.10 -10.26
C LEU A 453 41.82 -8.01 -11.47
N VAL A 454 41.30 -7.75 -12.67
CA VAL A 454 42.10 -7.55 -13.89
C VAL A 454 42.71 -6.14 -13.95
N ILE A 455 42.02 -5.13 -13.42
CA ILE A 455 42.52 -3.74 -13.36
C ILE A 455 43.60 -3.58 -12.27
N ALA A 456 43.50 -4.27 -11.15
CA ALA A 456 44.53 -4.26 -10.09
C ALA A 456 45.84 -4.95 -10.51
N ARG A 457 45.79 -5.90 -11.45
CA ARG A 457 46.98 -6.64 -11.94
C ARG A 457 47.75 -5.93 -13.05
N ARG A 458 47.19 -4.87 -13.67
CA ARG A 458 47.85 -4.04 -14.69
C ARG A 458 48.54 -2.79 -14.14
N ARG A 459 48.45 -2.51 -12.84
CA ARG A 459 49.16 -1.39 -12.17
C ARG A 459 50.40 -1.82 -11.36
N ARG A 460 50.86 -3.06 -11.51
CA ARG A 460 52.10 -3.57 -10.89
C ARG A 460 52.97 -4.39 -11.86
N ALA A 461 53.01 -3.98 -13.13
CA ALA A 461 54.01 -4.42 -14.11
C ALA A 461 54.73 -3.20 -14.66
#